data_AF-A0A6M4H8G2-F1
#
_entry.id   AF-A0A6M4H8G2-F1
#
_cell.length_a   1.000
_cell.length_b   1.000
_cell.length_c   1.000
_cell.angle_alpha   90.00
_cell.angle_beta   90.00
_cell.angle_gamma   90.00
#
_symmetry.space_group_name_H-M   'P 1'
#
loop_
_entity.id
_entity.type
_entity.pdbx_description
1 polymer ?
#
loop_
_entity_poly.entity_id
_entity_poly.type
_entity_poly.pdbx_seq_one_letter_code
_entity_poly.pdbx_strand_id
1 'polypeptide(L)'
;MTDRPERRRVLKALGIAAAWPLVAAPAVAAETYRPATPKLTAGPQYPKIFPTDSDWDMTRVAGRDNPATGVVTDITGTVMNRKSQPQAGLRLEFWQSDADGIYLNTGATGGDANFQGFAAVTTDADGRYKLRTIKPVPYPGRTAHIHFLVKDDGKEVLASEMFVYGMPGNDGDGLYRSLGANAELVTVKLTDAPKDSGAKLRGTFDIVIPRKD
;
A
#
# COMPACT_ATOMS: atom_id res chain seq x y z
N MET A 1 48.11 2.37 -78.70
CA MET A 1 48.10 1.53 -77.48
C MET A 1 48.80 2.31 -76.39
N THR A 2 48.09 2.54 -75.27
CA THR A 2 48.49 3.18 -73.98
C THR A 2 48.96 4.64 -74.05
N ASP A 3 48.11 5.63 -73.73
CA ASP A 3 47.57 6.05 -72.40
C ASP A 3 48.50 7.05 -71.68
N ARG A 4 47.98 8.26 -71.40
CA ARG A 4 48.07 8.92 -70.07
C ARG A 4 47.33 10.27 -70.03
N PRO A 5 46.85 10.69 -68.85
CA PRO A 5 45.48 11.16 -68.69
C PRO A 5 45.37 12.59 -68.16
N GLU A 6 44.11 13.04 -68.13
CA GLU A 6 43.59 14.30 -67.62
C GLU A 6 44.08 14.73 -66.23
N ARG A 7 44.22 16.05 -66.04
CA ARG A 7 44.42 16.69 -64.74
C ARG A 7 43.19 17.53 -64.36
N ARG A 8 42.23 16.94 -63.63
CA ARG A 8 41.24 17.70 -62.85
C ARG A 8 41.76 17.90 -61.43
N ARG A 9 41.98 19.16 -61.06
CA ARG A 9 42.34 19.60 -59.70
C ARG A 9 41.10 19.52 -58.80
N VAL A 10 41.21 18.84 -57.67
CA VAL A 10 40.23 18.90 -56.57
C VAL A 10 40.92 19.56 -55.37
N LEU A 11 40.39 20.71 -54.94
CA LEU A 11 40.82 21.42 -53.73
C LEU A 11 40.24 20.70 -52.50
N LYS A 12 41.10 20.31 -51.56
CA LYS A 12 40.71 19.81 -50.24
C LYS A 12 40.61 20.99 -49.27
N ALA A 13 39.41 21.27 -48.75
CA ALA A 13 39.23 22.17 -47.62
C ALA A 13 39.39 21.38 -46.31
N LEU A 14 40.40 21.73 -45.50
CA LEU A 14 40.58 21.24 -44.13
C LEU A 14 39.78 22.14 -43.18
N GLY A 15 38.66 21.66 -42.67
CA GLY A 15 37.95 22.28 -41.55
C GLY A 15 38.56 21.81 -40.23
N ILE A 16 39.13 22.73 -39.45
CA ILE A 16 39.60 22.45 -38.08
C ILE A 16 38.37 22.47 -37.16
N ALA A 17 37.99 21.31 -36.61
CA ALA A 17 37.01 21.24 -35.54
C ALA A 17 37.70 21.51 -34.20
N ALA A 18 37.41 22.67 -33.58
CA ALA A 18 37.84 22.96 -32.22
C ALA A 18 36.98 22.14 -31.23
N ALA A 19 37.57 21.11 -30.62
CA ALA A 19 36.94 20.35 -29.55
C ALA A 19 37.02 21.17 -28.25
N TRP A 20 35.89 21.70 -27.80
CA TRP A 20 35.77 22.26 -26.45
C TRP A 20 35.66 21.11 -25.45
N PRO A 21 36.47 21.07 -24.38
CA PRO A 21 36.35 20.02 -23.38
C PRO A 21 35.01 20.19 -22.64
N LEU A 22 34.14 19.19 -22.75
CA LEU A 22 32.95 19.07 -21.92
C LEU A 22 33.43 18.80 -20.49
N VAL A 23 33.40 19.81 -19.62
CA VAL A 23 33.56 19.60 -18.18
C VAL A 23 32.27 18.96 -17.68
N ALA A 24 32.29 17.65 -17.43
CA ALA A 24 31.18 16.97 -16.77
C ALA A 24 31.11 17.45 -15.31
N ALA A 25 30.09 18.25 -14.98
CA ALA A 25 29.76 18.52 -13.59
C ALA A 25 29.34 17.21 -12.91
N PRO A 26 29.71 16.98 -11.63
CA PRO A 26 29.23 15.81 -10.91
C PRO A 26 27.71 15.90 -10.82
N ALA A 27 27.01 14.91 -11.38
CA ALA A 27 25.58 14.76 -11.18
C ALA A 27 25.36 14.42 -9.70
N VAL A 28 24.97 15.41 -8.90
CA VAL A 28 24.43 15.15 -7.57
C VAL A 28 23.13 14.39 -7.80
N ALA A 29 23.12 13.09 -7.53
CA ALA A 29 21.90 12.29 -7.61
C ALA A 29 20.89 12.90 -6.65
N ALA A 30 19.82 13.49 -7.20
CA ALA A 30 18.72 13.99 -6.39
C ALA A 30 18.14 12.82 -5.61
N GLU A 31 18.14 12.91 -4.28
CA GLU A 31 17.56 11.90 -3.40
C GLU A 31 16.04 11.84 -3.68
N THR A 32 15.58 10.82 -4.40
CA THR A 32 14.18 10.64 -4.75
C THR A 32 13.42 10.04 -3.58
N TYR A 33 12.65 10.90 -2.90
CA TYR A 33 11.77 10.48 -1.81
C TYR A 33 10.49 9.84 -2.34
N ARG A 34 10.06 8.73 -1.73
CA ARG A 34 8.72 8.18 -1.94
C ARG A 34 7.66 9.17 -1.41
N PRO A 35 6.51 9.27 -2.09
CA PRO A 35 5.35 9.94 -1.51
C PRO A 35 4.93 9.18 -0.24
N ALA A 36 4.60 9.92 0.81
CA ALA A 36 4.06 9.30 2.02
C ALA A 36 2.65 8.79 1.75
N THR A 37 2.26 7.70 2.40
CA THR A 37 0.87 7.25 2.41
C THR A 37 0.00 8.38 3.01
N PRO A 38 -1.03 8.86 2.30
CA PRO A 38 -1.90 9.92 2.78
C PRO A 38 -2.44 9.66 4.18
N LYS A 39 -2.41 10.69 5.04
CA LYS A 39 -3.08 10.64 6.35
C LYS A 39 -4.58 10.81 6.14
N LEU A 40 -5.36 9.87 6.66
CA LEU A 40 -6.81 9.97 6.77
C LEU A 40 -7.20 9.90 8.26
N THR A 41 -8.50 9.77 8.53
CA THR A 41 -9.02 9.66 9.90
C THR A 41 -9.05 8.18 10.33
N ALA A 42 -8.85 7.92 11.62
CA ALA A 42 -9.21 6.63 12.22
C ALA A 42 -10.75 6.40 12.20
N GLY A 43 -11.52 7.44 11.89
CA GLY A 43 -12.97 7.35 11.83
C GLY A 43 -13.61 7.03 13.19
N PRO A 44 -14.95 6.95 13.23
CA PRO A 44 -15.67 6.66 14.46
C PRO A 44 -15.62 5.18 14.85
N GLN A 45 -15.17 4.30 13.95
CA GLN A 45 -15.33 2.86 14.09
C GLN A 45 -14.14 2.17 14.80
N TYR A 46 -13.07 2.91 15.12
CA TYR A 46 -11.96 2.36 15.89
C TYR A 46 -12.48 1.74 17.20
N PRO A 47 -12.12 0.48 17.52
CA PRO A 47 -12.70 -0.22 18.67
C PRO A 47 -12.43 0.51 19.98
N LYS A 48 -13.48 0.68 20.80
CA LYS A 48 -13.34 1.17 22.20
C LYS A 48 -13.05 0.04 23.18
N ILE A 49 -13.49 -1.15 22.82
CA ILE A 49 -13.18 -2.41 23.50
C ILE A 49 -12.55 -3.29 22.43
N PHE A 50 -11.31 -3.71 22.66
CA PHE A 50 -10.59 -4.58 21.73
C PHE A 50 -11.09 -6.02 21.89
N PRO A 51 -11.19 -6.80 20.81
CA PRO A 51 -11.48 -8.22 20.93
C PRO A 51 -10.34 -8.92 21.67
N THR A 52 -10.65 -10.04 22.33
CA THR A 52 -9.65 -10.81 23.09
C THR A 52 -8.57 -11.38 22.19
N ASP A 53 -8.95 -11.77 20.97
CA ASP A 53 -8.03 -12.10 19.89
C ASP A 53 -7.76 -10.83 19.08
N SER A 54 -6.49 -10.54 18.82
CA SER A 54 -6.08 -9.37 18.04
C SER A 54 -4.75 -9.69 17.36
N ASP A 55 -4.67 -10.87 16.77
CA ASP A 55 -3.50 -11.33 16.04
C ASP A 55 -3.56 -10.87 14.58
N TRP A 56 -2.84 -11.56 13.69
CA TRP A 56 -2.81 -11.23 12.27
C TRP A 56 -3.95 -11.86 11.47
N ASP A 57 -4.76 -12.76 12.04
CA ASP A 57 -5.79 -13.53 11.33
C ASP A 57 -7.20 -13.21 11.86
N MET A 58 -7.84 -12.20 11.26
CA MET A 58 -9.21 -11.81 11.63
C MET A 58 -10.27 -12.88 11.31
N THR A 59 -9.93 -13.94 10.58
CA THR A 59 -10.91 -14.92 10.07
C THR A 59 -11.23 -16.04 11.06
N ARG A 60 -10.57 -16.03 12.21
CA ARG A 60 -10.73 -17.02 13.27
C ARG A 60 -10.89 -16.33 14.61
N VAL A 61 -11.82 -16.82 15.43
CA VAL A 61 -12.02 -16.34 16.80
C VAL A 61 -11.80 -17.53 17.73
N ALA A 62 -10.97 -17.36 18.76
CA ALA A 62 -10.67 -18.41 19.71
C ALA A 62 -11.95 -18.89 20.41
N GLY A 63 -12.08 -20.21 20.55
CA GLY A 63 -13.26 -20.84 21.13
C GLY A 63 -14.47 -20.92 20.19
N ARG A 64 -14.32 -20.59 18.89
CA ARG A 64 -15.34 -20.82 17.86
C ARG A 64 -14.84 -21.81 16.81
N ASP A 65 -15.74 -22.70 16.38
CA ASP A 65 -15.39 -23.78 15.45
C ASP A 65 -15.47 -23.34 13.97
N ASN A 66 -16.30 -22.34 13.68
CA ASN A 66 -16.53 -21.87 12.31
C ASN A 66 -15.60 -20.70 11.97
N PRO A 67 -15.10 -20.60 10.73
CA PRO A 67 -14.39 -19.43 10.26
C PRO A 67 -15.35 -18.27 9.98
N ALA A 68 -14.80 -17.06 9.85
CA ALA A 68 -15.52 -15.91 9.33
C ALA A 68 -16.10 -16.17 7.93
N THR A 69 -17.28 -15.62 7.71
CA THR A 69 -17.98 -15.55 6.43
C THR A 69 -17.32 -14.52 5.54
N GLY A 70 -17.31 -14.76 4.23
CA GLY A 70 -16.75 -13.86 3.25
C GLY A 70 -15.59 -14.47 2.47
N VAL A 71 -14.87 -13.62 1.73
CA VAL A 71 -13.78 -14.08 0.87
C VAL A 71 -12.45 -13.89 1.58
N VAL A 72 -11.88 -14.97 2.11
CA VAL A 72 -10.55 -14.93 2.77
C VAL A 72 -9.52 -14.30 1.85
N THR A 73 -8.86 -13.26 2.36
CA THR A 73 -7.94 -12.38 1.64
C THR A 73 -6.68 -12.16 2.48
N ASP A 74 -5.53 -12.47 1.90
CA ASP A 74 -4.22 -12.20 2.50
C ASP A 74 -3.66 -10.87 2.01
N ILE A 75 -3.29 -9.99 2.93
CA ILE A 75 -2.64 -8.72 2.63
C ILE A 75 -1.25 -8.75 3.25
N THR A 76 -0.25 -8.40 2.45
CA THR A 76 1.14 -8.29 2.90
C THR A 76 1.71 -6.96 2.44
N GLY A 77 2.77 -6.51 3.09
CA GLY A 77 3.46 -5.31 2.65
C GLY A 77 4.63 -4.99 3.53
N THR A 78 5.30 -3.89 3.20
CA THR A 78 6.42 -3.34 3.97
C THR A 78 6.06 -1.94 4.46
N VAL A 79 6.30 -1.68 5.74
CA VAL A 79 6.33 -0.32 6.27
C VAL A 79 7.72 0.25 6.10
N MET A 80 7.82 1.42 5.45
CA MET A 80 9.09 2.07 5.16
C MET A 80 8.98 3.58 5.36
N ASN A 81 10.11 4.26 5.56
CA ASN A 81 10.16 5.71 5.53
C ASN A 81 10.23 6.23 4.06
N ARG A 82 10.25 7.55 3.89
CA ARG A 82 10.26 8.17 2.55
C ARG A 82 11.55 7.91 1.76
N LYS A 83 12.62 7.44 2.39
CA LYS A 83 13.87 7.01 1.75
C LYS A 83 13.87 5.53 1.34
N SER A 84 12.70 4.86 1.41
CA SER A 84 12.55 3.42 1.17
C SER A 84 13.32 2.55 2.18
N GLN A 85 13.62 3.08 3.38
CA GLN A 85 14.24 2.28 4.43
C GLN A 85 13.14 1.57 5.23
N PRO A 86 13.21 0.23 5.39
CA PRO A 86 12.21 -0.53 6.13
C PRO A 86 12.19 -0.11 7.61
N GLN A 87 11.02 -0.22 8.24
CA GLN A 87 10.78 0.23 9.62
C GLN A 87 10.29 -0.94 10.47
N ALA A 88 11.18 -1.49 11.28
CA ALA A 88 10.94 -2.63 12.15
C ALA A 88 10.30 -2.23 13.49
N GLY A 89 9.61 -3.17 14.15
CA GLY A 89 9.07 -2.98 15.50
C GLY A 89 7.87 -2.04 15.59
N LEU A 90 7.32 -1.60 14.45
CA LEU A 90 6.13 -0.76 14.42
C LEU A 90 4.89 -1.60 14.65
N ARG A 91 3.97 -1.13 15.49
CA ARG A 91 2.68 -1.77 15.69
C ARG A 91 1.69 -1.24 14.66
N LEU A 92 1.21 -2.11 13.79
CA LEU A 92 0.06 -1.84 12.94
C LEU A 92 -1.21 -2.35 13.60
N GLU A 93 -2.26 -1.57 13.52
CA GLU A 93 -3.61 -1.95 13.95
C GLU A 93 -4.56 -1.77 12.79
N PHE A 94 -5.33 -2.80 12.47
CA PHE A 94 -6.29 -2.81 11.36
C PHE A 94 -7.69 -3.01 11.90
N TRP A 95 -8.68 -2.36 11.28
CA TRP A 95 -10.09 -2.65 11.55
C TRP A 95 -10.93 -2.45 10.30
N GLN A 96 -11.98 -3.26 10.17
CA GLN A 96 -12.93 -3.20 9.06
C GLN A 96 -14.29 -3.77 9.49
N SER A 97 -15.30 -3.58 8.65
CA SER A 97 -16.56 -4.29 8.76
C SER A 97 -16.43 -5.77 8.38
N ASP A 98 -17.41 -6.55 8.79
CA ASP A 98 -17.62 -7.92 8.32
C ASP A 98 -18.16 -7.98 6.87
N ALA A 99 -18.53 -9.18 6.41
CA ALA A 99 -19.03 -9.44 5.06
C ALA A 99 -20.38 -8.77 4.74
N ASP A 100 -21.13 -8.37 5.77
CA ASP A 100 -22.43 -7.69 5.65
C ASP A 100 -22.31 -6.17 5.83
N GLY A 101 -21.08 -5.65 5.97
CA GLY A 101 -20.82 -4.23 6.14
C GLY A 101 -21.05 -3.73 7.57
N ILE A 102 -21.07 -4.62 8.56
CA ILE A 102 -21.27 -4.30 9.97
C ILE A 102 -19.91 -4.22 10.69
N TYR A 103 -19.64 -3.10 11.37
CA TYR A 103 -18.48 -2.98 12.25
C TYR A 103 -18.77 -3.63 13.61
N LEU A 104 -17.92 -4.55 14.05
CA LEU A 104 -18.06 -5.28 15.32
C LEU A 104 -17.52 -4.48 16.50
N ASN A 105 -18.01 -3.27 16.69
CA ASN A 105 -17.61 -2.40 17.80
C ASN A 105 -18.73 -2.24 18.84
N THR A 106 -18.42 -1.47 19.89
CA THR A 106 -19.34 -1.23 21.01
C THR A 106 -20.64 -0.59 20.53
N GLY A 107 -21.72 -1.39 20.49
CA GLY A 107 -23.06 -0.96 20.07
C GLY A 107 -23.56 -1.60 18.77
N ALA A 108 -22.75 -2.45 18.12
CA ALA A 108 -23.21 -3.22 16.97
C ALA A 108 -24.34 -4.17 17.35
N THR A 109 -25.41 -4.18 16.55
CA THR A 109 -26.50 -5.17 16.65
C THR A 109 -26.38 -6.14 15.48
N GLY A 110 -25.90 -7.35 15.74
CA GLY A 110 -25.64 -8.36 14.72
C GLY A 110 -24.19 -8.39 14.25
N GLY A 111 -23.98 -8.93 13.05
CA GLY A 111 -22.67 -9.15 12.44
C GLY A 111 -22.10 -10.54 12.69
N ASP A 112 -21.04 -10.87 11.95
CA ASP A 112 -20.42 -12.19 11.99
C ASP A 112 -19.60 -12.40 13.27
N ALA A 113 -20.14 -13.18 14.19
CA ALA A 113 -19.49 -13.50 15.44
C ALA A 113 -18.21 -14.34 15.30
N ASN A 114 -17.91 -14.88 14.11
CA ASN A 114 -16.67 -15.62 13.81
C ASN A 114 -15.60 -14.74 13.15
N PHE A 115 -15.87 -13.44 12.95
CA PHE A 115 -14.91 -12.46 12.46
C PHE A 115 -14.39 -11.60 13.61
N GLN A 116 -13.07 -11.38 13.70
CA GLN A 116 -12.52 -10.54 14.78
C GLN A 116 -12.80 -9.05 14.57
N GLY A 117 -12.85 -8.58 13.31
CA GLY A 117 -13.03 -7.17 12.96
C GLY A 117 -11.85 -6.25 13.29
N PHE A 118 -10.87 -6.73 14.06
CA PHE A 118 -9.66 -6.01 14.45
C PHE A 118 -8.45 -6.95 14.44
N ALA A 119 -7.28 -6.42 14.08
CA ALA A 119 -6.01 -7.13 14.10
C ALA A 119 -4.91 -6.18 14.57
N ALA A 120 -3.93 -6.71 15.31
CA ALA A 120 -2.72 -5.98 15.66
C ALA A 120 -1.49 -6.81 15.31
N VAL A 121 -0.58 -6.23 14.53
CA VAL A 121 0.63 -6.90 14.05
C VAL A 121 1.84 -6.00 14.28
N THR A 122 3.00 -6.60 14.52
CA THR A 122 4.26 -5.86 14.65
C THR A 122 5.11 -6.10 13.41
N THR A 123 5.70 -5.06 12.83
CA THR A 123 6.60 -5.24 11.68
C THR A 123 7.85 -6.01 12.07
N ASP A 124 8.28 -6.90 11.18
CA ASP A 124 9.53 -7.65 11.36
C ASP A 124 10.77 -6.79 11.11
N ALA A 125 11.97 -7.40 11.18
CA ALA A 125 13.24 -6.72 10.97
C ALA A 125 13.40 -6.08 9.57
N ASP A 126 12.66 -6.59 8.58
CA ASP A 126 12.62 -6.07 7.22
C ASP A 126 11.44 -5.09 7.02
N GLY A 127 10.75 -4.69 8.10
CA GLY A 127 9.59 -3.81 8.07
C GLY A 127 8.32 -4.48 7.53
N ARG A 128 8.31 -5.80 7.36
CA ARG A 128 7.20 -6.51 6.72
C ARG A 128 6.07 -6.77 7.71
N TYR A 129 4.86 -6.84 7.19
CA TYR A 129 3.68 -7.27 7.93
C TYR A 129 2.83 -8.21 7.08
N LYS A 130 1.98 -8.99 7.77
CA LYS A 130 0.96 -9.83 7.17
C LYS A 130 -0.35 -9.61 7.91
N LEU A 131 -1.44 -9.57 7.16
CA LEU A 131 -2.81 -9.56 7.63
C LEU A 131 -3.59 -10.63 6.85
N ARG A 132 -4.35 -11.46 7.55
CA ARG A 132 -5.38 -12.30 6.96
C ARG A 132 -6.73 -11.79 7.44
N THR A 133 -7.59 -11.53 6.48
CA THR A 133 -8.93 -10.97 6.72
C THR A 133 -9.89 -11.51 5.67
N ILE A 134 -11.08 -10.94 5.58
CA ILE A 134 -12.01 -11.10 4.48
C ILE A 134 -11.95 -9.88 3.56
N LYS A 135 -12.23 -10.07 2.27
CA LYS A 135 -12.32 -8.98 1.30
C LYS A 135 -13.28 -7.92 1.86
N PRO A 136 -12.85 -6.65 2.02
CA PRO A 136 -13.72 -5.62 2.57
C PRO A 136 -14.90 -5.38 1.60
N VAL A 137 -16.03 -4.99 2.18
CA VAL A 137 -17.25 -4.67 1.46
C VAL A 137 -17.63 -3.20 1.70
N PRO A 138 -18.42 -2.57 0.82
CA PRO A 138 -18.98 -1.26 1.10
C PRO A 138 -19.93 -1.30 2.31
N TYR A 139 -20.05 -0.18 3.02
CA TYR A 139 -21.05 0.03 4.05
C TYR A 139 -21.71 1.40 3.86
N PRO A 140 -22.84 1.72 4.52
CA PRO A 140 -23.59 2.94 4.24
C PRO A 140 -22.73 4.20 4.19
N GLY A 141 -22.68 4.82 3.01
CA GLY A 141 -21.97 6.06 2.74
C GLY A 141 -20.48 5.92 2.40
N ARG A 142 -19.89 4.71 2.39
CA ARG A 142 -18.47 4.49 2.13
C ARG A 142 -18.20 3.28 1.22
N THR A 143 -17.19 3.39 0.36
CA THR A 143 -16.73 2.26 -0.47
C THR A 143 -16.00 1.20 0.37
N ALA A 144 -15.66 0.05 -0.21
CA ALA A 144 -14.92 -1.00 0.49
C ALA A 144 -13.50 -0.55 0.87
N HIS A 145 -13.19 -0.61 2.16
CA HIS A 145 -11.86 -0.28 2.69
C HIS A 145 -11.57 -1.01 4.00
N ILE A 146 -10.30 -1.00 4.38
CA ILE A 146 -9.79 -1.43 5.68
C ILE A 146 -9.10 -0.22 6.30
N HIS A 147 -9.47 0.15 7.51
CA HIS A 147 -8.73 1.19 8.20
C HIS A 147 -7.43 0.64 8.79
N PHE A 148 -6.42 1.49 8.94
CA PHE A 148 -5.22 1.13 9.67
C PHE A 148 -4.57 2.30 10.43
N LEU A 149 -3.90 1.95 11.52
CA LEU A 149 -3.01 2.81 12.29
C LEU A 149 -1.61 2.21 12.29
N VAL A 150 -0.61 3.09 12.23
CA VAL A 150 0.78 2.75 12.52
C VAL A 150 1.17 3.47 13.80
N LYS A 151 1.62 2.70 14.78
CA LYS A 151 2.14 3.21 16.06
C LYS A 151 3.62 2.86 16.20
N ASP A 152 4.36 3.79 16.77
CA ASP A 152 5.73 3.59 17.22
C ASP A 152 5.82 3.92 18.70
N ASP A 153 6.28 2.97 19.51
CA ASP A 153 6.32 3.08 20.97
C ASP A 153 4.99 3.62 21.56
N GLY A 154 3.87 3.08 21.07
CA GLY A 154 2.52 3.47 21.48
C GLY A 154 2.00 4.79 20.90
N LYS A 155 2.83 5.59 20.23
CA LYS A 155 2.43 6.87 19.63
C LYS A 155 1.94 6.68 18.20
N GLU A 156 0.80 7.28 17.86
CA GLU A 156 0.31 7.30 16.47
C GLU A 156 1.31 8.04 15.56
N VAL A 157 1.77 7.34 14.52
CA VAL A 157 2.60 7.88 13.44
C VAL A 157 1.76 8.18 12.21
N LEU A 158 0.79 7.31 11.90
CA LEU A 158 -0.07 7.43 10.75
C LEU A 158 -1.42 6.77 11.05
N ALA A 159 -2.51 7.45 10.69
CA ALA A 159 -3.83 6.88 10.51
C ALA A 159 -4.20 6.99 9.04
N SER A 160 -4.71 5.92 8.45
CA SER A 160 -5.21 5.95 7.07
C SER A 160 -6.23 4.84 6.80
N GLU A 161 -6.60 4.71 5.53
CA GLU A 161 -7.50 3.69 5.02
C GLU A 161 -6.87 3.02 3.80
N MET A 162 -7.16 1.75 3.60
CA MET A 162 -6.72 0.92 2.48
C MET A 162 -7.97 0.55 1.66
N PHE A 163 -8.16 1.24 0.55
CA PHE A 163 -9.25 1.02 -0.40
C PHE A 163 -8.94 -0.13 -1.36
N VAL A 164 -9.97 -0.71 -1.97
CA VAL A 164 -9.79 -1.76 -2.97
C VAL A 164 -9.89 -1.19 -4.39
N TYR A 165 -8.93 -1.55 -5.24
CA TYR A 165 -8.86 -1.13 -6.63
C TYR A 165 -10.11 -1.56 -7.41
N GLY A 166 -10.63 -0.65 -8.25
CA GLY A 166 -11.71 -0.94 -9.20
C GLY A 166 -13.08 -1.17 -8.55
N MET A 167 -13.25 -0.83 -7.27
CA MET A 167 -14.57 -0.91 -6.63
C MET A 167 -15.48 0.19 -7.18
N PRO A 168 -16.69 -0.13 -7.68
CA PRO A 168 -17.62 0.88 -8.21
C PRO A 168 -17.96 1.99 -7.20
N GLY A 169 -17.94 1.68 -5.90
CA GLY A 169 -18.19 2.66 -4.83
C GLY A 169 -17.12 3.76 -4.73
N ASN A 170 -15.92 3.56 -5.28
CA ASN A 170 -14.83 4.54 -5.20
C ASN A 170 -15.21 5.86 -5.88
N ASP A 171 -15.99 5.82 -6.96
CA ASP A 171 -16.44 7.02 -7.69
C ASP A 171 -17.51 7.83 -6.94
N GLY A 172 -18.15 7.21 -5.94
CA GLY A 172 -19.16 7.82 -5.08
C GLY A 172 -18.65 8.21 -3.69
N ASP A 173 -17.49 7.68 -3.26
CA ASP A 173 -16.94 7.94 -1.93
C ASP A 173 -16.21 9.31 -1.90
N GLY A 174 -16.76 10.24 -1.13
CA GLY A 174 -16.23 11.60 -1.03
C GLY A 174 -14.80 11.68 -0.46
N LEU A 175 -14.45 10.79 0.47
CA LEU A 175 -13.11 10.77 1.06
C LEU A 175 -12.10 10.25 0.02
N TYR A 176 -12.42 9.14 -0.63
CA TYR A 176 -11.58 8.58 -1.69
C TYR A 176 -11.32 9.59 -2.81
N ARG A 177 -12.38 10.25 -3.28
CA ARG A 177 -12.28 11.29 -4.33
C ARG A 177 -11.43 12.48 -3.93
N SER A 178 -11.49 12.88 -2.66
CA SER A 178 -10.73 14.03 -2.17
C SER A 178 -9.20 13.85 -2.27
N LEU A 179 -8.73 12.60 -2.39
CA LEU A 179 -7.31 12.28 -2.52
C LEU A 179 -6.75 12.58 -3.93
N GLY A 180 -7.60 12.67 -4.95
CA GLY A 180 -7.17 12.86 -6.33
C GLY A 180 -6.13 11.82 -6.75
N ALA A 181 -5.01 12.25 -7.32
CA ALA A 181 -3.92 11.36 -7.74
C ALA A 181 -3.30 10.55 -6.58
N ASN A 182 -3.44 11.00 -5.33
CA ASN A 182 -2.92 10.28 -4.16
C ASN A 182 -3.78 9.06 -3.77
N ALA A 183 -4.96 8.88 -4.37
CA ALA A 183 -5.82 7.73 -4.09
C ALA A 183 -5.11 6.40 -4.39
N GLU A 184 -4.22 6.36 -5.38
CA GLU A 184 -3.42 5.17 -5.70
C GLU A 184 -2.51 4.74 -4.53
N LEU A 185 -2.05 5.68 -3.70
CA LEU A 185 -1.18 5.41 -2.55
C LEU A 185 -1.91 4.75 -1.37
N VAL A 186 -3.23 4.69 -1.42
CA VAL A 186 -4.09 4.04 -0.42
C VAL A 186 -4.95 2.94 -1.04
N THR A 187 -4.63 2.48 -2.25
CA THR A 187 -5.44 1.49 -2.96
C THR A 187 -4.70 0.19 -3.15
N VAL A 188 -5.21 -0.90 -2.57
CA VAL A 188 -4.69 -2.25 -2.80
C VAL A 188 -5.39 -2.90 -4.00
N LYS A 189 -4.60 -3.52 -4.88
CA LYS A 189 -5.13 -4.40 -5.93
C LYS A 189 -5.18 -5.83 -5.40
N LEU A 190 -6.37 -6.42 -5.42
CA LEU A 190 -6.57 -7.82 -5.04
C LEU A 190 -6.52 -8.73 -6.28
N THR A 191 -5.86 -9.88 -6.15
CA THR A 191 -5.71 -10.91 -7.20
C THR A 191 -5.89 -12.30 -6.58
N ASP A 192 -5.97 -13.34 -7.40
CA ASP A 192 -6.06 -14.71 -6.89
C ASP A 192 -4.82 -15.09 -6.06
N ALA A 193 -5.08 -15.71 -4.92
CA ALA A 193 -4.03 -16.23 -4.04
C ALA A 193 -3.55 -17.61 -4.51
N PRO A 194 -2.31 -18.02 -4.12
CA PRO A 194 -1.85 -19.39 -4.29
C PRO A 194 -2.81 -20.39 -3.64
N LYS A 195 -3.06 -21.52 -4.31
CA LYS A 195 -4.06 -22.52 -3.89
C LYS A 195 -3.79 -23.12 -2.50
N ASP A 196 -2.54 -23.16 -2.09
CA ASP A 196 -2.05 -23.71 -0.82
C ASP A 196 -2.05 -22.69 0.33
N SER A 197 -2.32 -21.41 0.06
CA SER A 197 -2.33 -20.36 1.09
C SER A 197 -3.52 -20.47 2.06
N GLY A 198 -4.61 -21.10 1.63
CA GLY A 198 -5.91 -21.09 2.32
C GLY A 198 -6.71 -19.79 2.13
N ALA A 199 -6.17 -18.79 1.43
CA ALA A 199 -6.90 -17.60 1.01
C ALA A 199 -7.37 -17.75 -0.43
N LYS A 200 -8.46 -17.05 -0.80
CA LYS A 200 -8.91 -16.94 -2.19
C LYS A 200 -8.25 -15.76 -2.89
N LEU A 201 -8.08 -14.65 -2.18
CA LEU A 201 -7.49 -13.43 -2.71
C LEU A 201 -6.21 -13.06 -1.97
N ARG A 202 -5.36 -12.29 -2.64
CA ARG A 202 -4.20 -11.64 -2.04
C ARG A 202 -3.99 -10.23 -2.56
N GLY A 203 -3.34 -9.39 -1.76
CA GLY A 203 -2.88 -8.06 -2.14
C GLY A 203 -1.52 -7.73 -1.52
N THR A 204 -0.82 -6.80 -2.17
CA THR A 204 0.38 -6.17 -1.61
C THR A 204 0.11 -4.69 -1.39
N PHE A 205 0.37 -4.19 -0.18
CA PHE A 205 0.14 -2.81 0.20
C PHE A 205 1.29 -2.27 1.05
N ASP A 206 2.18 -1.50 0.45
CA ASP A 206 3.28 -0.86 1.19
C ASP A 206 2.80 0.42 1.86
N ILE A 207 3.29 0.67 3.08
CA ILE A 207 2.96 1.85 3.86
C ILE A 207 4.22 2.72 3.96
N VAL A 208 4.14 3.94 3.44
CA VAL A 208 5.23 4.92 3.53
C VAL A 208 4.90 5.91 4.63
N ILE A 209 5.54 5.77 5.79
CA ILE A 209 5.34 6.70 6.92
C ILE A 209 6.05 8.04 6.64
N PRO A 210 5.55 9.17 7.17
CA PRO A 210 6.08 10.50 6.85
C PRO A 210 7.47 10.79 7.43
N ARG A 211 8.08 9.86 8.19
CA ARG A 211 9.42 10.02 8.76
C ARG A 211 10.48 10.18 7.65
N LYS A 212 11.49 11.00 7.93
CA LYS A 212 12.64 11.20 7.02
C LYS A 212 13.81 10.27 7.35
N ASP A 213 13.77 9.65 8.52
CA ASP A 213 14.80 8.85 9.16
C ASP A 213 14.13 7.85 10.11
#